data_AF-A0A9D0NYX6-F1
#
_entry.id   AF-A0A9D0NYX6-F1
#
_cell.length_a   1.000
_cell.length_b   1.000
_cell.length_c   1.000
_cell.angle_alpha   90.00
_cell.angle_beta   90.00
_cell.angle_gamma   90.00
#
_symmetry.space_group_name_H-M   'P 1'
#
loop_
_entity.id
_entity.type
_entity.pdbx_description
1 polymer ?
#
loop_
_entity_poly.entity_id
_entity_poly.type
_entity_poly.pdbx_seq_one_letter_code
_entity_poly.pdbx_strand_id
1 'polypeptide(L)'
;VEVPVLGIIENMSIHICSECGHEEHIFGEGGGQRMSDDYDVDFLGALPLDRKIREEVDSGRPSVVADPEGRIAQIYRDIARRTAAKLALKSKNYAAKFPQIVIQSN
;
A
#
# COMPACT_ATOMS: atom_id res chain seq x y z
N VAL A 1 1.25 13.83 -17.77
CA VAL A 1 1.06 12.41 -17.43
C VAL A 1 0.17 12.40 -16.20
N GLU A 2 -1.03 11.84 -16.30
CA GLU A 2 -1.95 11.73 -15.16
C GLU A 2 -1.79 10.32 -14.57
N VAL A 3 -1.30 10.22 -13.33
CA VAL A 3 -1.05 8.94 -12.66
C VAL A 3 -2.15 8.74 -11.63
N PRO A 4 -2.97 7.68 -11.73
CA PRO A 4 -4.05 7.46 -10.78
C PRO A 4 -3.48 7.08 -9.41
N VAL A 5 -3.97 7.75 -8.37
CA VAL A 5 -3.72 7.36 -6.97
C VAL A 5 -4.59 6.16 -6.64
N LEU A 6 -3.97 5.07 -6.18
CA LEU A 6 -4.70 3.85 -5.79
C LEU A 6 -5.18 3.88 -4.33
N GLY A 7 -4.53 4.67 -3.48
CA GLY A 7 -4.85 4.79 -2.07
C GLY A 7 -3.64 5.18 -1.23
N ILE A 8 -3.85 5.20 0.08
CA ILE A 8 -2.89 5.64 1.09
C ILE A 8 -2.47 4.46 1.96
N ILE A 9 -1.17 4.37 2.24
CA ILE A 9 -0.60 3.44 3.23
C ILE A 9 0.06 4.29 4.32
N GLU A 10 -0.32 4.07 5.57
CA GLU A 10 0.26 4.79 6.70
C GLU A 10 1.46 4.03 7.27
N ASN A 11 2.66 4.49 6.95
CA ASN A 11 3.90 3.85 7.39
C ASN A 11 4.25 4.20 8.84
N MET A 12 4.88 3.26 9.57
CA MET A 12 5.41 3.46 10.93
C MET A 12 4.35 3.95 11.95
N SER A 13 3.11 3.48 11.84
CA SER A 13 1.97 4.01 12.60
C SER A 13 1.48 3.10 13.73
N ILE A 14 1.98 1.87 13.81
CA ILE A 14 1.58 0.86 14.79
C ILE A 14 2.83 0.37 15.55
N HIS A 15 2.74 0.19 16.86
CA HIS A 15 3.69 -0.59 17.64
C HIS A 15 3.09 -1.95 17.95
N ILE A 16 3.87 -3.03 17.76
CA ILE A 16 3.48 -4.39 18.14
C ILE A 16 4.34 -4.79 19.33
N CYS A 17 3.72 -4.98 20.49
CA CYS A 17 4.43 -5.35 21.72
C CYS A 17 5.13 -6.71 21.55
N SER A 18 6.44 -6.77 21.83
CA SER A 18 7.23 -8.00 21.71
C SER A 18 6.82 -9.10 22.69
N GLU A 19 6.22 -8.73 23.82
CA GLU A 19 5.89 -9.67 24.90
C GLU A 19 4.50 -10.28 24.76
N CYS A 20 3.52 -9.49 24.31
CA CYS A 20 2.11 -9.92 24.27
C CYS A 20 1.45 -9.83 22.89
N GLY A 21 2.10 -9.23 21.89
CA GLY A 21 1.56 -9.06 20.55
C GLY A 21 0.45 -8.01 20.43
N HIS A 22 0.18 -7.22 21.48
CA HIS A 22 -0.77 -6.10 21.42
C HIS A 22 -0.31 -5.06 20.40
N GLU A 23 -1.26 -4.57 19.59
CA GLU A 23 -1.03 -3.51 18.61
C GLU A 23 -1.57 -2.18 19.17
N GLU A 24 -0.73 -1.16 19.21
CA GLU A 24 -1.10 0.17 19.70
C GLU A 24 -0.53 1.30 18.85
N HIS A 25 -1.18 2.46 18.88
CA HIS A 25 -0.76 3.66 18.15
C HIS A 25 0.04 4.59 19.08
N ILE A 26 1.37 4.61 18.97
CA ILE A 26 2.25 5.34 19.90
C ILE A 26 2.43 6.84 19.57
N PHE A 27 2.11 7.28 18.35
CA PHE A 27 2.28 8.68 17.91
C PHE A 27 0.96 9.37 17.53
N GLY A 28 -0.17 8.67 17.66
CA GLY A 28 -1.48 9.10 17.20
C GLY A 28 -2.08 8.13 16.18
N GLU A 29 -3.39 8.23 15.98
CA GLU A 29 -4.17 7.32 15.15
C GLU A 29 -5.02 8.05 14.10
N GLY A 30 -5.32 7.34 13.01
CA GLY A 30 -6.27 7.76 11.98
C GLY A 30 -5.80 8.87 11.05
N GLY A 31 -4.51 9.22 11.04
CA GLY A 31 -3.96 10.23 10.14
C GLY A 31 -4.13 9.85 8.67
N GLY A 32 -3.76 8.62 8.32
CA GLY A 32 -3.90 8.09 6.96
C GLY A 32 -5.35 7.91 6.53
N GLN A 33 -6.23 7.50 7.46
CA GLN A 33 -7.67 7.37 7.17
C GLN A 33 -8.34 8.71 6.93
N ARG A 34 -8.09 9.73 7.76
CA ARG A 34 -8.62 11.08 7.52
C ARG A 34 -8.17 11.63 6.17
N MET A 35 -6.89 11.46 5.85
CA MET A 35 -6.37 11.89 4.55
C MET A 35 -7.03 11.13 3.39
N SER A 36 -7.29 9.82 3.55
CA SER A 36 -7.95 9.06 2.48
C SER A 36 -9.37 9.56 2.24
N ASP A 37 -10.07 9.93 3.31
CA ASP A 37 -11.43 10.48 3.25
C ASP A 37 -11.42 11.89 2.61
N ASP A 38 -10.48 12.76 3.00
CA ASP A 38 -10.35 14.14 2.48
C ASP A 38 -10.08 14.18 0.97
N TYR A 39 -9.35 13.19 0.45
CA TYR A 39 -8.96 13.11 -0.96
C TYR A 39 -9.81 12.13 -1.78
N ASP A 40 -10.84 11.52 -1.20
CA ASP A 40 -11.69 10.49 -1.84
C ASP A 40 -10.86 9.36 -2.48
N VAL A 41 -9.89 8.85 -1.72
CA VAL A 41 -9.04 7.71 -2.08
C VAL A 41 -9.14 6.62 -1.02
N ASP A 42 -8.72 5.41 -1.35
CA ASP A 42 -8.81 4.29 -0.42
C ASP A 42 -7.72 4.32 0.66
N PHE A 43 -8.06 3.94 1.88
CA PHE A 43 -7.08 3.53 2.87
C PHE A 43 -6.68 2.07 2.66
N LEU A 44 -5.43 1.83 2.27
CA LEU A 44 -4.94 0.50 1.93
C LEU A 44 -4.44 -0.24 3.17
N GLY A 45 -3.94 0.47 4.18
CA GLY A 45 -3.56 -0.11 5.46
C GLY A 45 -2.45 0.67 6.16
N ALA A 46 -2.00 0.11 7.29
CA ALA A 46 -0.99 0.69 8.14
C ALA A 46 0.15 -0.30 8.37
N LEU A 47 1.40 0.17 8.38
CA LEU A 47 2.58 -0.64 8.66
C LEU A 47 3.13 -0.32 10.05
N PRO A 48 3.59 -1.35 10.79
CA PRO A 48 4.16 -1.12 12.11
C PRO A 48 5.54 -0.49 12.03
N LEU A 49 5.90 0.27 13.08
CA LEU A 49 7.26 0.67 13.36
C LEU A 49 7.96 -0.51 14.07
N ASP A 50 8.59 -1.37 13.28
CA ASP A 50 9.32 -2.53 13.78
C ASP A 50 10.76 -2.55 13.24
N ARG A 51 11.72 -2.71 14.15
CA ARG A 51 13.16 -2.84 13.82
C ARG A 51 13.45 -3.99 12.86
N LYS A 52 12.69 -5.08 12.95
CA LYS A 52 12.86 -6.27 12.12
C LYS A 52 12.70 -5.95 10.65
N ILE A 53 11.74 -5.08 10.28
CA ILE A 53 11.54 -4.65 8.88
C ILE A 53 12.85 -4.13 8.29
N ARG A 54 13.53 -3.23 9.02
CA ARG A 54 14.81 -2.65 8.59
C ARG A 54 15.91 -3.71 8.55
N GLU A 55 16.09 -4.47 9.62
CA GLU A 55 17.16 -5.48 9.73
C GLU A 55 17.05 -6.55 8.62
N GLU A 56 15.83 -7.02 8.36
CA GLU A 56 15.49 -8.01 7.34
C GLU A 56 15.74 -7.47 5.91
N VAL A 57 15.25 -6.26 5.61
CA VAL A 57 15.50 -5.62 4.31
C VAL A 57 16.99 -5.34 4.10
N ASP A 58 17.71 -4.84 5.11
CA ASP A 58 19.15 -4.58 5.05
C ASP A 58 19.94 -5.89 4.80
N SER A 59 19.46 -7.02 5.33
CA SER A 59 20.04 -8.36 5.07
C SER A 59 19.71 -8.95 3.70
N GLY A 60 18.91 -8.26 2.88
CA GLY A 60 18.45 -8.76 1.57
C GLY A 60 17.32 -9.80 1.66
N ARG A 61 16.72 -9.98 2.84
CA ARG A 61 15.60 -10.90 3.07
C ARG A 61 14.41 -10.11 3.63
N PRO A 62 13.57 -9.48 2.79
CA PRO A 62 12.46 -8.66 3.27
C PRO A 62 11.50 -9.47 4.17
N SER A 63 10.73 -8.80 5.03
CA SER A 63 9.89 -9.46 6.06
C SER A 63 8.98 -10.56 5.54
N VAL A 64 8.42 -10.40 4.34
CA VAL A 64 7.58 -11.43 3.69
C VAL A 64 8.32 -12.73 3.32
N VAL A 65 9.66 -12.70 3.28
CA VAL A 65 10.56 -13.83 3.05
C VAL A 65 11.24 -14.28 4.35
N ALA A 66 11.62 -13.34 5.21
CA ALA A 66 12.28 -13.65 6.48
C ALA A 66 11.36 -14.38 7.46
N ASP A 67 10.12 -13.90 7.60
CA ASP A 67 9.08 -14.51 8.44
C ASP A 67 7.72 -14.51 7.69
N PRO A 68 7.51 -15.47 6.77
CA PRO A 68 6.33 -15.48 5.91
C PRO A 68 5.00 -15.53 6.65
N GLU A 69 4.96 -16.19 7.82
CA GLU A 69 3.74 -16.35 8.61
C GLU A 69 3.59 -15.30 9.72
N GLY A 70 4.64 -14.50 9.93
CA GLY A 70 4.68 -13.41 10.88
C GLY A 70 3.67 -12.30 10.59
N ARG A 71 3.30 -11.58 11.66
CA ARG A 71 2.29 -10.52 11.59
C ARG A 71 2.63 -9.43 10.57
N ILE A 72 3.89 -9.01 10.50
CA ILE A 72 4.37 -8.01 9.55
C ILE A 72 4.17 -8.48 8.10
N ALA A 73 4.51 -9.73 7.80
CA ALA A 73 4.32 -10.30 6.48
C ALA A 73 2.84 -10.38 6.09
N GLN A 74 1.97 -10.73 7.04
CA GLN A 74 0.52 -10.73 6.84
C GLN A 74 -0.02 -9.33 6.52
N ILE A 75 0.42 -8.30 7.24
CA ILE A 75 0.05 -6.90 6.98
C ILE A 75 0.46 -6.49 5.55
N TYR A 76 1.70 -6.78 5.14
CA TYR A 76 2.15 -6.52 3.77
C TYR A 76 1.30 -7.26 2.72
N ARG A 77 0.97 -8.53 2.97
CA ARG A 77 0.11 -9.32 2.07
C ARG A 77 -1.29 -8.74 1.97
N ASP A 78 -1.87 -8.26 3.06
CA ASP A 78 -3.21 -7.66 3.05
C ASP A 78 -3.24 -6.33 2.31
N ILE A 79 -2.23 -5.48 2.53
CA ILE A 79 -2.05 -4.23 1.75
C ILE A 79 -1.90 -4.58 0.26
N ALA A 80 -1.05 -5.54 -0.08
CA ALA A 80 -0.84 -5.96 -1.47
C ALA A 80 -2.13 -6.49 -2.12
N ARG A 81 -2.93 -7.28 -1.41
CA ARG A 81 -4.24 -7.78 -1.89
C ARG A 81 -5.20 -6.63 -2.18
N ARG A 82 -5.32 -5.66 -1.27
CA ARG A 82 -6.18 -4.48 -1.46
C ARG A 82 -5.72 -3.65 -2.66
N THR A 83 -4.41 -3.37 -2.74
CA THR A 83 -3.81 -2.65 -3.87
C THR A 83 -4.07 -3.36 -5.19
N ALA A 84 -3.87 -4.68 -5.25
CA ALA A 84 -4.11 -5.48 -6.46
C ALA A 84 -5.58 -5.46 -6.87
N ALA A 85 -6.51 -5.59 -5.91
CA ALA A 85 -7.94 -5.50 -6.18
C ALA A 85 -8.32 -4.12 -6.76
N LYS A 86 -7.80 -3.03 -6.17
CA LYS A 86 -8.04 -1.67 -6.66
C LYS A 86 -7.47 -1.44 -8.06
N LEU A 87 -6.27 -1.93 -8.32
CA LEU A 87 -5.66 -1.88 -9.64
C LEU A 87 -6.49 -2.66 -10.68
N ALA A 88 -6.97 -3.86 -10.33
CA ALA A 88 -7.75 -4.71 -11.22
C ALA A 88 -9.11 -4.10 -11.61
N LEU A 89 -9.72 -3.31 -10.72
CA LEU A 89 -10.98 -2.62 -10.98
C LEU A 89 -10.82 -1.37 -11.88
N LYS A 90 -9.60 -0.86 -12.06
CA LYS A 90 -9.38 0.27 -12.97
C LYS A 90 -9.53 -0.19 -14.42
N SER A 91 -10.25 0.61 -15.22
CA SER A 91 -10.36 0.38 -16.66
C SER A 91 -8.97 0.42 -17.29
N LYS A 92 -8.65 -0.59 -18.12
CA LYS A 92 -7.42 -0.57 -18.91
C LYS A 92 -7.44 0.65 -19.82
N ASN A 93 -6.52 1.58 -19.62
CA ASN A 93 -6.41 2.75 -20.46
C ASN A 93 -5.75 2.34 -21.80
N TYR A 94 -6.58 2.11 -22.82
CA TYR A 94 -6.13 1.80 -24.18
C TYR A 94 -5.82 3.07 -25.00
N ALA A 95 -5.96 4.28 -24.43
CA ALA A 95 -5.70 5.52 -25.16
C ALA A 95 -4.25 5.60 -25.68
N ALA A 96 -3.30 4.97 -24.97
CA ALA A 96 -1.91 4.88 -25.43
C ALA A 96 -1.69 3.86 -26.58
N LYS A 97 -2.68 3.01 -26.91
CA LYS A 97 -2.56 1.95 -27.93
C LYS A 97 -3.25 2.28 -29.26
N PHE A 98 -4.11 3.28 -29.32
CA PHE A 98 -4.77 3.68 -30.57
C PHE A 98 -4.09 4.91 -31.18
N PRO A 99 -3.54 4.81 -32.41
CA PRO A 99 -2.97 5.98 -33.08
C PRO A 99 -4.05 7.01 -33.40
N GLN A 100 -3.68 8.29 -33.42
CA GLN A 100 -4.55 9.38 -33.86
C GLN A 100 -4.95 9.17 -35.33
N ILE A 101 -6.23 8.92 -35.60
CA ILE A 101 -6.76 8.83 -36.97
C ILE A 101 -7.11 10.26 -37.41
N VAL A 102 -6.37 10.77 -38.39
CA VAL A 102 -6.68 12.05 -39.06
C VAL A 102 -7.39 11.72 -40.37
N ILE A 103 -8.65 12.12 -40.49
CA ILE A 103 -9.40 12.03 -41.75
C ILE A 103 -9.25 13.38 -42.45
N GLN A 104 -8.50 13.43 -43.54
CA GLN A 104 -8.50 14.58 -44.45
C GLN A 104 -9.54 14.34 -45.55
N SER A 105 -10.49 15.26 -45.66
CA SER A 105 -11.41 15.32 -46.80
C SER A 105 -10.71 16.05 -47.95
N ASN A 106 -10.59 15.38 -49.10
CA ASN A 106 -10.18 16.02 -50.36
C ASN A 106 -11.34 16.81 -50.97
#